data_AF-A0A1I7VGL2-F1
#
_entry.id   AF-A0A1I7VGL2-F1
#
_cell.length_a   1.000
_cell.length_b   1.000
_cell.length_c   1.000
_cell.angle_alpha   90.00
_cell.angle_beta   90.00
_cell.angle_gamma   90.00
#
_symmetry.space_group_name_H-M   'P 1'
#
loop_
_entity.id
_entity.type
_entity.pdbx_description
1 polymer ?
#
loop_
_entity_poly.entity_id
_entity_poly.type
_entity_poly.pdbx_seq_one_letter_code
_entity_poly.pdbx_strand_id
1 'polypeptide(L)'
;MKSPIYFTPSPITNDEIAGAEKIREIVDDIPDLFNTTFYLARWWRAYNGDLDRIKQNMKDLFDHRRALGYDRIETHLLQTKLEFAGKTFEITKVVPFSYVLHSYYIMQEAFTRAQLEVEKATGKPAAVVSILDLSGINTAALLNPLSVSAQFVRLIVKIWADYFVETLVPAIYGGEWYDDSGYAEKPELVCQKPIKIEPEHYYNCDLLWQKYGFTKVPPKCLEIIKRKQTFEVQKICTTESQILLWHFTVSTDIEFMIIATNEMDDEQIVWPKITLKSLGTPEQGSISCKCNCKYTLLFKNPTRFLTPARLKYAIELCSNVII
;
A
#
# COMPACT_ATOMS: atom_id res chain seq x y z
N MET A 1 16.11 -7.14 -40.95
CA MET A 1 15.20 -6.50 -39.99
C MET A 1 14.84 -7.52 -38.94
N LYS A 2 15.24 -7.32 -37.67
CA LYS A 2 14.69 -8.10 -36.56
C LYS A 2 13.22 -7.68 -36.39
N SER A 3 12.30 -8.63 -36.29
CA SER A 3 10.90 -8.36 -35.96
C SER A 3 10.85 -7.58 -34.63
N PRO A 4 10.02 -6.54 -34.47
CA PRO A 4 9.78 -5.96 -33.16
C PRO A 4 9.31 -7.07 -32.22
N ILE A 5 10.02 -7.26 -31.11
CA ILE A 5 9.64 -8.19 -30.06
C ILE A 5 8.56 -7.49 -29.24
N TYR A 6 7.29 -7.70 -29.61
CA TYR A 6 6.17 -7.23 -28.81
C TYR A 6 6.14 -8.02 -27.50
N PHE A 7 6.07 -7.31 -26.37
CA PHE A 7 5.84 -7.95 -25.08
C PHE A 7 4.42 -8.50 -25.05
N THR A 8 4.27 -9.77 -25.35
CA THR A 8 3.02 -10.49 -25.14
C THR A 8 3.08 -11.11 -23.75
N PRO A 9 2.11 -10.84 -22.85
CA PRO A 9 2.03 -11.55 -21.59
C PRO A 9 2.02 -13.06 -21.83
N SER A 10 2.66 -13.81 -20.93
CA SER A 10 2.66 -15.27 -20.95
C SER A 10 1.21 -15.77 -21.11
N PRO A 11 0.90 -16.54 -22.18
CA PRO A 11 -0.46 -16.95 -22.49
C PRO A 11 -1.12 -17.60 -21.28
N ILE A 12 -2.41 -17.31 -21.07
CA ILE A 12 -3.19 -17.99 -20.05
C ILE A 12 -3.44 -19.43 -20.50
N THR A 13 -3.13 -20.40 -19.65
CA THR A 13 -3.28 -21.83 -19.94
C THR A 13 -4.69 -22.31 -19.64
N ASN A 14 -5.07 -23.46 -20.20
CA ASN A 14 -6.36 -24.08 -19.91
C ASN A 14 -6.51 -24.47 -18.42
N ASP A 15 -5.41 -24.83 -17.75
CA ASP A 15 -5.40 -25.11 -16.31
C ASP A 15 -5.74 -23.84 -15.50
N GLU A 16 -5.16 -22.70 -15.88
CA GLU A 16 -5.43 -21.43 -15.21
C GLU A 16 -6.86 -20.91 -15.47
N ILE A 17 -7.43 -21.19 -16.65
CA ILE A 17 -8.85 -20.92 -16.92
C ILE A 17 -9.74 -21.78 -16.03
N ALA A 18 -9.46 -23.08 -15.91
CA ALA A 18 -10.19 -23.96 -14.99
C ALA A 18 -10.00 -23.52 -13.53
N GLY A 19 -8.80 -23.03 -13.19
CA GLY A 19 -8.48 -22.43 -11.90
C GLY A 19 -9.31 -21.19 -11.59
N ALA A 20 -9.54 -20.33 -12.58
CA ALA A 20 -10.39 -19.16 -12.44
C ALA A 20 -11.83 -19.52 -12.01
N GLU A 21 -12.41 -20.59 -12.59
CA GLU A 21 -13.74 -21.06 -12.19
C GLU A 21 -13.77 -21.55 -10.74
N LYS A 22 -12.76 -22.32 -10.32
CA LYS A 22 -12.63 -22.77 -8.92
C LYS A 22 -12.52 -21.59 -7.95
N ILE A 23 -11.85 -20.51 -8.35
CA ILE A 23 -11.73 -19.31 -7.51
C ILE A 23 -13.11 -18.65 -7.34
N ARG A 24 -13.92 -18.56 -8.41
CA ARG A 24 -15.30 -18.02 -8.32
C ARG A 24 -16.20 -18.80 -7.39
N GLU A 25 -15.98 -20.11 -7.25
CA GLU A 25 -16.77 -20.96 -6.37
C GLU A 25 -16.45 -20.75 -4.88
N ILE A 26 -15.21 -20.36 -4.53
CA ILE A 26 -14.76 -20.31 -3.13
C ILE A 26 -14.58 -18.90 -2.57
N VAL A 27 -14.41 -17.90 -3.44
CA VAL A 27 -14.22 -16.51 -3.04
C VAL A 27 -15.52 -15.77 -3.25
N ASP A 28 -16.17 -15.46 -2.13
CA ASP A 28 -17.38 -14.65 -2.10
C ASP A 28 -17.04 -13.17 -2.39
N ASP A 29 -18.03 -12.42 -2.90
CA ASP A 29 -17.99 -10.96 -3.09
C ASP A 29 -16.82 -10.41 -3.95
N ILE A 30 -16.37 -11.16 -4.97
CA ILE A 30 -15.45 -10.62 -5.98
C ILE A 30 -16.15 -9.48 -6.73
N PRO A 31 -15.62 -8.24 -6.75
CA PRO A 31 -16.26 -7.15 -7.47
C PRO A 31 -16.28 -7.42 -8.98
N ASP A 32 -17.37 -7.07 -9.65
CA ASP A 32 -17.60 -7.38 -11.07
C ASP A 32 -16.43 -7.01 -12.00
N LEU A 33 -15.81 -5.86 -11.73
CA LEU A 33 -14.64 -5.38 -12.49
C LEU A 33 -13.47 -6.36 -12.44
N PHE A 34 -13.28 -7.04 -11.32
CA PHE A 34 -12.20 -8.00 -11.07
C PHE A 34 -12.63 -9.45 -11.33
N ASN A 35 -13.92 -9.71 -11.56
CA ASN A 35 -14.44 -11.05 -11.83
C ASN A 35 -14.24 -11.46 -13.30
N THR A 36 -13.02 -11.33 -13.81
CA THR A 36 -12.66 -11.71 -15.19
C THR A 36 -11.82 -12.98 -15.19
N THR A 37 -11.97 -13.80 -16.23
CA THR A 37 -11.20 -15.05 -16.34
C THR A 37 -9.70 -14.79 -16.35
N PHE A 38 -9.23 -13.75 -17.05
CA PHE A 38 -7.80 -13.42 -17.08
C PHE A 38 -7.27 -12.95 -15.72
N TYR A 39 -8.05 -12.15 -14.97
CA TYR A 39 -7.64 -11.72 -13.63
C TYR A 39 -7.54 -12.89 -12.67
N LEU A 40 -8.56 -13.73 -12.58
CA LEU A 40 -8.58 -14.89 -11.68
C LEU A 40 -7.56 -15.96 -12.08
N ALA A 41 -7.32 -16.15 -13.38
CA ALA A 41 -6.25 -17.02 -13.88
C ALA A 41 -4.86 -16.57 -13.41
N ARG A 42 -4.60 -15.25 -13.30
CA ARG A 42 -3.35 -14.73 -12.72
C ARG A 42 -3.22 -15.06 -11.23
N TRP A 43 -4.32 -15.05 -10.46
CA TRP A 43 -4.31 -15.49 -9.06
C TRP A 43 -3.99 -16.98 -8.95
N TRP A 44 -4.61 -17.82 -9.78
CA TRP A 44 -4.28 -19.24 -9.85
C TRP A 44 -2.79 -19.47 -10.12
N ARG A 45 -2.25 -18.80 -11.15
CA ARG A 45 -0.82 -18.85 -11.51
C ARG A 45 0.08 -18.41 -10.36
N ALA A 46 -0.20 -17.25 -9.75
CA ALA A 46 0.66 -16.66 -8.71
C ALA A 46 0.80 -17.53 -7.46
N TYR A 47 -0.21 -18.33 -7.16
CA TYR A 47 -0.25 -19.18 -5.98
C TYR A 47 -0.18 -20.67 -6.30
N ASN A 48 0.16 -21.04 -7.56
CA ASN A 48 0.24 -22.43 -8.02
C ASN A 48 -1.01 -23.25 -7.66
N GLY A 49 -2.20 -22.64 -7.76
CA GLY A 49 -3.47 -23.28 -7.42
C GLY A 49 -3.75 -23.50 -5.93
N ASP A 50 -2.97 -22.90 -5.02
CA ASP A 50 -3.24 -22.93 -3.56
C ASP A 50 -4.47 -22.09 -3.22
N LEU A 51 -5.63 -22.75 -3.22
CA LEU A 51 -6.94 -22.14 -3.03
C LEU A 51 -7.12 -21.48 -1.66
N ASP A 52 -6.57 -22.06 -0.59
CA ASP A 52 -6.67 -21.49 0.76
C ASP A 52 -5.91 -20.16 0.82
N ARG A 53 -4.71 -20.13 0.24
CA ARG A 53 -3.90 -18.91 0.17
C ARG A 53 -4.50 -17.86 -0.75
N ILE A 54 -5.07 -18.27 -1.89
CA ILE A 54 -5.79 -17.36 -2.80
C ILE A 54 -6.98 -16.73 -2.08
N LYS A 55 -7.82 -17.54 -1.42
CA LYS A 55 -9.00 -17.05 -0.69
C LYS A 55 -8.61 -16.05 0.38
N GLN A 56 -7.61 -16.36 1.20
CA GLN A 56 -7.15 -15.44 2.24
C GLN A 56 -6.59 -14.15 1.66
N ASN A 57 -5.77 -14.22 0.61
CA ASN A 57 -5.10 -13.04 0.05
C ASN A 57 -6.07 -12.15 -0.76
N MET A 58 -7.04 -12.74 -1.47
CA MET A 58 -8.09 -11.97 -2.14
C MET A 58 -9.02 -11.29 -1.13
N LYS A 59 -9.38 -11.99 -0.04
CA LYS A 59 -10.13 -11.38 1.06
C LYS A 59 -9.38 -10.17 1.64
N ASP A 60 -8.10 -10.35 1.98
CA ASP A 60 -7.25 -9.26 2.50
C ASP A 60 -7.21 -8.08 1.49
N LEU A 61 -7.03 -8.36 0.19
CA LEU A 61 -7.03 -7.31 -0.85
C LEU A 61 -8.35 -6.54 -0.92
N PHE A 62 -9.50 -7.22 -0.99
CA PHE A 62 -10.80 -6.54 -1.12
C PHE A 62 -11.21 -5.83 0.16
N ASP A 63 -10.86 -6.36 1.34
CA ASP A 63 -11.03 -5.66 2.61
C ASP A 63 -10.19 -4.37 2.64
N HIS A 64 -8.94 -4.42 2.18
CA HIS A 64 -8.07 -3.24 2.11
C HIS A 64 -8.64 -2.18 1.16
N ARG A 65 -9.10 -2.58 -0.02
CA ARG A 65 -9.70 -1.68 -1.00
C ARG A 65 -10.93 -0.96 -0.47
N ARG A 66 -11.82 -1.70 0.22
CA ARG A 66 -13.01 -1.12 0.85
C ARG A 66 -12.65 -0.17 1.99
N ALA A 67 -11.76 -0.59 2.89
CA ALA A 67 -11.39 0.20 4.06
C ALA A 67 -10.68 1.51 3.68
N LEU A 68 -9.87 1.49 2.63
CA LEU A 68 -9.13 2.67 2.14
C LEU A 68 -9.88 3.47 1.08
N GLY A 69 -11.07 3.02 0.67
CA GLY A 69 -11.92 3.72 -0.30
C GLY A 69 -11.46 3.64 -1.75
N TYR A 70 -10.56 2.71 -2.09
CA TYR A 70 -10.02 2.54 -3.46
C TYR A 70 -11.08 2.14 -4.48
N ASP A 71 -12.16 1.51 -4.04
CA ASP A 71 -13.28 1.16 -4.90
C ASP A 71 -13.94 2.40 -5.53
N ARG A 72 -13.78 3.57 -4.90
CA ARG A 72 -14.39 4.85 -5.31
C ARG A 72 -13.41 5.81 -5.95
N ILE A 73 -12.14 5.43 -6.14
CA ILE A 73 -11.19 6.32 -6.81
C ILE A 73 -11.55 6.39 -8.30
N GLU A 74 -11.77 7.60 -8.78
CA GLU A 74 -12.00 7.86 -10.19
C GLU A 74 -10.69 7.64 -10.97
N THR A 75 -10.73 6.78 -11.99
CA THR A 75 -9.53 6.34 -12.73
C THR A 75 -8.74 7.51 -13.35
N HIS A 76 -9.37 8.65 -13.64
CA HIS A 76 -8.67 9.84 -14.17
C HIS A 76 -7.85 10.58 -13.11
N LEU A 77 -8.19 10.47 -11.81
CA LEU A 77 -7.39 11.02 -10.71
C LEU A 77 -6.12 10.18 -10.46
N LEU A 78 -6.10 8.94 -10.94
CA LEU A 78 -4.93 8.05 -10.89
C LEU A 78 -3.87 8.42 -11.94
N GLN A 79 -4.21 9.25 -12.93
CA GLN A 79 -3.27 9.81 -13.92
C GLN A 79 -2.48 11.00 -13.35
N THR A 80 -2.23 11.00 -12.04
CA THR A 80 -1.47 12.06 -11.40
C THR A 80 0.01 11.75 -11.51
N LYS A 81 0.75 12.64 -12.16
CA LYS A 81 2.21 12.64 -12.19
C LYS A 81 2.73 12.89 -10.77
N LEU A 82 3.28 11.86 -10.13
CA LEU A 82 3.89 11.98 -8.82
C LEU A 82 5.37 12.35 -8.97
N GLU A 83 5.71 13.60 -8.66
CA GLU A 83 7.08 14.09 -8.69
C GLU A 83 7.83 13.60 -7.45
N PHE A 84 8.62 12.51 -7.58
CA PHE A 84 9.42 11.98 -6.48
C PHE A 84 10.82 12.60 -6.46
N ALA A 85 11.24 13.09 -5.28
CA ALA A 85 12.58 13.67 -5.08
C ALA A 85 13.69 12.60 -5.20
N GLY A 86 14.71 12.90 -6.01
CA GLY A 86 15.85 12.01 -6.30
C GLY A 86 16.76 11.67 -5.11
N LYS A 87 16.59 12.32 -3.95
CA LYS A 87 17.19 11.82 -2.70
C LYS A 87 16.18 10.94 -1.98
N THR A 88 16.14 9.67 -2.38
CA THR A 88 15.27 8.59 -1.85
C THR A 88 15.24 8.51 -0.31
N PHE A 89 16.22 9.09 0.39
CA PHE A 89 16.36 9.02 1.84
C PHE A 89 15.82 10.23 2.61
N GLU A 90 15.53 11.34 1.93
CA GLU A 90 14.88 12.48 2.56
C GLU A 90 13.35 12.29 2.62
N ILE A 91 12.79 11.39 1.80
CA ILE A 91 11.36 11.05 1.80
C ILE A 91 10.88 10.55 3.17
N THR A 92 11.73 9.82 3.90
CA THR A 92 11.39 9.29 5.23
C THR A 92 11.37 10.35 6.33
N LYS A 93 11.72 11.61 6.01
CA LYS A 93 11.60 12.78 6.89
C LYS A 93 10.36 13.63 6.57
N VAL A 94 9.81 13.48 5.38
CA VAL A 94 8.71 14.33 4.88
C VAL A 94 7.38 13.58 4.80
N VAL A 95 7.41 12.25 4.65
CA VAL A 95 6.20 11.43 4.45
C VAL A 95 6.19 10.23 5.42
N PRO A 96 5.08 9.97 6.14
CA PRO A 96 4.88 8.74 6.91
C PRO A 96 4.92 7.50 6.03
N PHE A 97 5.34 6.37 6.56
CA PHE A 97 5.51 5.19 5.72
C PHE A 97 4.18 4.64 5.21
N SER A 98 3.10 4.74 6.00
CA SER A 98 1.75 4.41 5.54
C SER A 98 1.31 5.19 4.29
N TYR A 99 1.77 6.44 4.11
CA TYR A 99 1.41 7.26 2.95
C TYR A 99 2.17 6.80 1.70
N VAL A 100 3.43 6.40 1.86
CA VAL A 100 4.19 5.76 0.78
C VAL A 100 3.49 4.47 0.37
N LEU A 101 3.12 3.60 1.32
CA LEU A 101 2.34 2.39 1.03
C LEU A 101 1.03 2.70 0.30
N HIS A 102 0.28 3.70 0.77
CA HIS A 102 -0.96 4.13 0.16
C HIS A 102 -0.76 4.52 -1.31
N SER A 103 0.31 5.26 -1.64
CA SER A 103 0.63 5.62 -3.02
C SER A 103 0.90 4.40 -3.92
N TYR A 104 1.55 3.37 -3.39
CA TYR A 104 1.78 2.12 -4.13
C TYR A 104 0.50 1.33 -4.36
N TYR A 105 -0.40 1.29 -3.38
CA TYR A 105 -1.71 0.65 -3.55
C TYR A 105 -2.58 1.39 -4.58
N ILE A 106 -2.55 2.73 -4.59
CA ILE A 106 -3.20 3.55 -5.60
C ILE A 106 -2.63 3.26 -7.00
N MET A 107 -1.30 3.12 -7.12
CA MET A 107 -0.66 2.77 -8.38
C MET A 107 -1.04 1.35 -8.84
N GLN A 108 -1.07 0.38 -7.92
CA GLN A 108 -1.55 -0.97 -8.20
C GLN A 108 -3.01 -0.97 -8.69
N GLU A 109 -3.87 -0.16 -8.06
CA GLU A 109 -5.27 0.03 -8.48
C GLU A 109 -5.35 0.52 -9.91
N ALA A 110 -4.59 1.57 -10.24
CA ALA A 110 -4.56 2.17 -11.57
C ALA A 110 -4.12 1.16 -12.63
N PHE A 111 -3.01 0.47 -12.37
CA PHE A 111 -2.44 -0.52 -13.26
C PHE A 111 -3.38 -1.69 -13.51
N THR A 112 -4.02 -2.20 -12.45
CA THR A 112 -4.96 -3.31 -12.59
C THR A 112 -6.19 -2.90 -13.41
N ARG A 113 -6.76 -1.71 -13.17
CA ARG A 113 -7.91 -1.22 -13.94
C ARG A 113 -7.57 -0.99 -15.41
N ALA A 114 -6.44 -0.38 -15.70
CA ALA A 114 -5.97 -0.18 -17.08
C ALA A 114 -5.76 -1.54 -17.79
N GLN A 115 -5.16 -2.52 -17.10
CA GLN A 115 -4.99 -3.87 -17.63
C GLN A 115 -6.34 -4.53 -17.96
N LEU A 116 -7.32 -4.44 -17.04
CA LEU A 116 -8.66 -5.00 -17.23
C LEU A 116 -9.42 -4.35 -18.38
N GLU A 117 -9.26 -3.03 -18.58
CA GLU A 117 -9.87 -2.31 -19.70
C GLU A 117 -9.30 -2.76 -21.05
N VAL A 118 -7.97 -2.92 -21.15
CA VAL A 118 -7.31 -3.44 -22.37
C VAL A 118 -7.74 -4.89 -22.63
N GLU A 119 -7.83 -5.72 -21.60
CA GLU A 119 -8.29 -7.10 -21.71
C GLU A 119 -9.73 -7.19 -22.23
N LYS A 120 -10.60 -6.34 -21.69
CA LYS A 120 -11.99 -6.24 -22.12
C LYS A 120 -12.11 -5.77 -23.57
N ALA A 121 -11.31 -4.78 -23.98
CA ALA A 121 -11.35 -4.22 -25.33
C ALA A 121 -10.77 -5.17 -26.38
N THR A 122 -9.71 -5.91 -26.04
CA THR A 122 -8.96 -6.74 -27.01
C THR A 122 -9.37 -8.21 -26.99
N GLY A 123 -10.01 -8.68 -25.92
CA GLY A 123 -10.29 -10.10 -25.70
C GLY A 123 -9.03 -10.95 -25.49
N LYS A 124 -7.88 -10.32 -25.27
CA LYS A 124 -6.58 -10.98 -25.09
C LYS A 124 -5.99 -10.61 -23.72
N PRO A 125 -5.15 -11.48 -23.12
CA PRO A 125 -4.44 -11.13 -21.90
C PRO A 125 -3.61 -9.85 -22.10
N ALA A 126 -3.58 -8.98 -21.10
CA ALA A 126 -2.72 -7.79 -21.08
C ALA A 126 -1.72 -7.88 -19.93
N ALA A 127 -0.73 -7.00 -19.92
CA ALA A 127 0.22 -6.81 -18.82
C ALA A 127 0.55 -5.33 -18.67
N VAL A 128 1.04 -4.97 -17.50
CA VAL A 128 1.58 -3.64 -17.22
C VAL A 128 3.09 -3.74 -17.16
N VAL A 129 3.77 -2.85 -17.89
CA VAL A 129 5.23 -2.73 -17.85
C VAL A 129 5.58 -1.55 -16.96
N SER A 130 6.36 -1.80 -15.91
CA SER A 130 6.90 -0.76 -15.03
C SER A 130 8.41 -0.71 -15.17
N ILE A 131 8.95 0.49 -15.30
CA ILE A 131 10.39 0.72 -15.47
C ILE A 131 10.91 1.46 -14.26
N LEU A 132 11.83 0.83 -13.55
CA LEU A 132 12.50 1.44 -12.41
C LEU A 132 13.89 1.92 -12.84
N ASP A 133 14.00 3.23 -13.09
CA ASP A 133 15.31 3.85 -13.32
C ASP A 133 16.04 4.02 -11.99
N LEU A 134 17.14 3.28 -11.83
CA LEU A 134 18.00 3.30 -10.65
C LEU A 134 19.24 4.20 -10.85
N SER A 135 19.32 4.94 -11.96
CA SER A 135 20.43 5.86 -12.23
C SER A 135 20.54 6.90 -11.11
N GLY A 136 21.77 7.15 -10.64
CA GLY A 136 22.04 8.10 -9.55
C GLY A 136 21.80 7.58 -8.13
N ILE A 137 21.38 6.33 -7.94
CA ILE A 137 21.31 5.76 -6.58
C ILE A 137 22.70 5.64 -5.96
N ASN A 138 22.85 6.22 -4.77
CA ASN A 138 24.05 6.07 -3.96
C ASN A 138 24.06 4.68 -3.29
N THR A 139 24.67 3.70 -3.94
CA THR A 139 24.79 2.32 -3.44
C THR A 139 25.57 2.22 -2.13
N ALA A 140 26.47 3.16 -1.83
CA ALA A 140 27.19 3.19 -0.55
C ALA A 140 26.23 3.41 0.64
N ALA A 141 25.14 4.15 0.43
CA ALA A 141 24.09 4.34 1.44
C ALA A 141 23.28 3.06 1.74
N LEU A 142 23.43 2.01 0.92
CA LEU A 142 22.76 0.72 1.08
C LEU A 142 23.65 -0.36 1.71
N LEU A 143 24.95 -0.07 1.92
CA LEU A 143 25.91 -1.03 2.47
C LEU A 143 25.57 -1.46 3.90
N ASN A 144 24.98 -0.56 4.71
CA ASN A 144 24.48 -0.92 6.02
C ASN A 144 23.02 -1.42 5.91
N PRO A 145 22.75 -2.73 6.04
CA PRO A 145 21.40 -3.29 5.91
C PRO A 145 20.44 -2.83 7.02
N LEU A 146 20.97 -2.27 8.11
CA LEU A 146 20.17 -1.71 9.21
C LEU A 146 19.90 -0.22 9.06
N SER A 147 20.50 0.44 8.07
CA SER A 147 20.22 1.85 7.78
C SER A 147 18.75 2.03 7.36
N VAL A 148 18.20 3.21 7.67
CA VAL A 148 16.87 3.62 7.22
C VAL A 148 16.76 3.52 5.69
N SER A 149 17.84 3.92 4.99
CA SER A 149 18.03 3.82 3.55
C SER A 149 17.86 2.40 3.00
N ALA A 150 18.61 1.44 3.55
CA ALA A 150 18.55 0.06 3.10
C ALA A 150 17.21 -0.60 3.46
N GLN A 151 16.62 -0.25 4.60
CA GLN A 151 15.30 -0.75 5.00
C GLN A 151 14.19 -0.21 4.10
N PHE A 152 14.23 1.08 3.76
CA PHE A 152 13.28 1.69 2.83
C PHE A 152 13.37 1.06 1.44
N VAL A 153 14.56 0.92 0.88
CA VAL A 153 14.76 0.27 -0.44
C VAL A 153 14.34 -1.20 -0.40
N ARG A 154 14.71 -1.96 0.63
CA ARG A 154 14.23 -3.36 0.80
C ARG A 154 12.71 -3.43 0.82
N LEU A 155 12.06 -2.46 1.43
CA LEU A 155 10.61 -2.43 1.58
C LEU A 155 9.91 -2.03 0.29
N ILE A 156 10.44 -1.05 -0.45
CA ILE A 156 10.05 -0.76 -1.84
C ILE A 156 10.22 -2.04 -2.68
N VAL A 157 11.41 -2.62 -2.73
CA VAL A 157 11.68 -3.84 -3.52
C VAL A 157 10.77 -4.98 -3.09
N LYS A 158 10.44 -5.12 -1.80
CA LYS A 158 9.48 -6.11 -1.31
C LYS A 158 8.07 -5.85 -1.84
N ILE A 159 7.56 -4.62 -1.76
CA ILE A 159 6.28 -4.24 -2.37
C ILE A 159 6.33 -4.54 -3.86
N TRP A 160 7.39 -4.12 -4.56
CA TRP A 160 7.50 -4.39 -5.99
C TRP A 160 7.56 -5.87 -6.31
N ALA A 161 8.31 -6.69 -5.57
CA ALA A 161 8.41 -8.12 -5.80
C ALA A 161 7.11 -8.87 -5.44
N ASP A 162 6.40 -8.41 -4.40
CA ASP A 162 5.15 -9.02 -3.96
C ASP A 162 3.96 -8.67 -4.90
N TYR A 163 4.04 -7.55 -5.64
CA TYR A 163 2.93 -7.04 -6.47
C TYR A 163 3.22 -6.89 -7.98
N PHE A 164 4.48 -6.86 -8.41
CA PHE A 164 4.87 -6.67 -9.81
C PHE A 164 5.88 -7.74 -10.23
N VAL A 165 5.45 -8.64 -11.12
CA VAL A 165 6.28 -9.74 -11.63
C VAL A 165 6.49 -9.53 -13.13
N GLU A 166 7.78 -9.64 -13.52
CA GLU A 166 8.40 -9.55 -14.86
C GLU A 166 9.01 -8.20 -15.28
N THR A 167 10.24 -8.30 -15.80
CA THR A 167 11.16 -7.20 -16.12
C THR A 167 11.50 -7.24 -17.60
N LEU A 168 11.37 -6.11 -18.32
CA LEU A 168 12.07 -5.84 -19.57
C LEU A 168 12.25 -4.32 -19.74
N VAL A 169 13.39 -3.92 -20.31
CA VAL A 169 13.91 -2.55 -20.33
C VAL A 169 13.65 -1.90 -21.69
N PRO A 170 13.12 -0.67 -21.78
CA PRO A 170 13.03 0.10 -23.02
C PRO A 170 14.37 0.31 -23.71
N ALA A 171 14.36 0.48 -25.03
CA ALA A 171 15.54 0.77 -25.83
C ALA A 171 16.27 2.04 -25.37
N ILE A 172 15.52 3.05 -24.91
CA ILE A 172 16.08 4.29 -24.35
C ILE A 172 16.89 4.06 -23.06
N TYR A 173 16.63 2.96 -22.35
CA TYR A 173 17.32 2.55 -21.14
C TYR A 173 18.23 1.33 -21.40
N GLY A 174 18.54 1.04 -22.67
CA GLY A 174 19.51 0.01 -23.07
C GLY A 174 18.94 -1.39 -23.32
N GLY A 175 17.62 -1.58 -23.38
CA GLY A 175 17.00 -2.85 -23.78
C GLY A 175 16.58 -2.91 -25.26
N GLU A 176 15.68 -3.83 -25.62
CA GLU A 176 15.22 -4.02 -27.01
C GLU A 176 13.77 -3.51 -27.28
N TRP A 177 13.08 -2.96 -26.28
CA TRP A 177 11.66 -2.57 -26.38
C TRP A 177 11.44 -1.15 -26.93
N TYR A 178 10.39 -0.96 -27.74
CA TYR A 178 10.00 0.31 -28.36
C TYR A 178 8.47 0.43 -28.34
N ASP A 179 7.91 1.60 -27.98
CA ASP A 179 6.47 1.89 -28.05
C ASP A 179 6.16 2.77 -29.27
N ASP A 180 5.30 2.27 -30.15
CA ASP A 180 4.79 2.89 -31.36
C ASP A 180 3.27 3.19 -31.28
N SER A 181 2.64 2.95 -30.12
CA SER A 181 1.20 3.17 -29.89
C SER A 181 0.81 4.62 -29.60
N GLY A 182 1.78 5.47 -29.23
CA GLY A 182 1.56 6.87 -28.85
C GLY A 182 0.98 7.06 -27.45
N TYR A 183 0.87 5.99 -26.64
CA TYR A 183 0.36 6.04 -25.27
C TYR A 183 1.45 6.29 -24.22
N ALA A 184 2.72 5.99 -24.49
CA ALA A 184 3.82 6.38 -23.60
C ALA A 184 4.19 7.86 -23.80
N GLU A 185 4.26 8.63 -22.70
CA GLU A 185 4.85 9.97 -22.72
C GLU A 185 6.31 9.91 -23.22
N LYS A 186 6.71 10.92 -24.00
CA LYS A 186 8.10 11.05 -24.46
C LYS A 186 9.03 11.09 -23.24
N PRO A 187 10.23 10.48 -23.30
CA PRO A 187 11.14 10.37 -22.15
C PRO A 187 11.49 11.74 -21.54
N GLU A 188 11.52 12.79 -22.36
CA GLU A 188 11.76 14.17 -21.95
C GLU A 188 10.69 14.72 -20.98
N LEU A 189 9.48 14.15 -20.97
CA LEU A 189 8.38 14.53 -20.08
C LEU A 189 8.38 13.75 -18.76
N VAL A 190 9.03 12.59 -18.71
CA VAL A 190 9.04 11.69 -17.55
C VAL A 190 10.20 12.00 -16.59
N CYS A 191 11.32 12.52 -17.10
CA CYS A 191 12.51 12.87 -16.33
C CYS A 191 12.53 14.35 -15.92
N GLN A 192 11.78 14.73 -14.90
CA GLN A 192 11.85 16.08 -14.33
C GLN A 192 13.06 16.26 -13.40
N LYS A 193 13.52 17.53 -13.26
CA LYS A 193 14.55 17.87 -12.29
C LYS A 193 13.98 17.67 -10.87
N PRO A 194 14.67 16.94 -9.98
CA PRO A 194 14.23 16.75 -8.61
C PRO A 194 13.98 18.08 -7.88
N ILE A 195 12.88 18.16 -7.13
CA ILE A 195 12.67 19.25 -6.17
C ILE A 195 13.61 19.05 -4.99
N LYS A 196 14.32 20.12 -4.60
CA LYS A 196 15.14 20.12 -3.38
C LYS A 196 14.23 20.19 -2.16
N ILE A 197 14.39 19.26 -1.22
CA ILE A 197 13.63 19.26 0.04
C ILE A 197 14.23 20.31 0.98
N GLU A 198 13.43 21.32 1.30
CA GLU A 198 13.70 22.33 2.34
C GLU A 198 13.00 21.99 3.67
N PRO A 199 13.44 22.51 4.84
CA PRO A 199 12.86 22.19 6.15
C PRO A 199 11.35 22.41 6.28
N GLU A 200 10.78 23.36 5.56
CA GLU A 200 9.32 23.59 5.49
C GLU A 200 8.52 22.41 4.91
N HIS A 201 9.18 21.53 4.14
CA HIS A 201 8.56 20.31 3.62
C HIS A 201 8.58 19.15 4.65
N TYR A 202 9.27 19.30 5.79
CA TYR A 202 9.34 18.25 6.80
C TYR A 202 7.98 17.94 7.37
N TYR A 203 7.77 16.65 7.69
CA TYR A 203 6.50 16.19 8.22
C TYR A 203 6.22 16.85 9.57
N ASN A 204 5.22 17.73 9.62
CA ASN A 204 4.78 18.34 10.86
C ASN A 204 3.72 17.45 11.54
N CYS A 205 4.15 16.69 12.53
CA CYS A 205 3.30 15.74 13.23
C CYS A 205 2.21 16.40 14.11
N ASP A 206 2.29 17.71 14.36
CA ASP A 206 1.28 18.41 15.14
C ASP A 206 0.08 18.86 14.29
N LEU A 207 0.23 18.99 12.96
CA LEU A 207 -0.83 19.53 12.07
C LEU A 207 -2.14 18.75 12.16
N LEU A 208 -2.06 17.41 12.12
CA LEU A 208 -3.26 16.57 12.23
C LEU A 208 -3.97 16.80 13.56
N TRP A 209 -3.21 16.91 14.65
CA TRP A 209 -3.75 17.08 15.99
C TRP A 209 -4.32 18.48 16.19
N GLN A 210 -3.67 19.50 15.63
CA GLN A 210 -4.14 20.89 15.60
C GLN A 210 -5.47 21.04 14.86
N LYS A 211 -5.66 20.33 13.75
CA LYS A 211 -6.94 20.28 13.03
C LYS A 211 -8.12 19.85 13.94
N TYR A 212 -7.85 19.02 14.94
CA TYR A 212 -8.86 18.51 15.88
C TYR A 212 -8.76 19.15 17.28
N GLY A 213 -8.15 20.35 17.36
CA GLY A 213 -8.17 21.19 18.55
C GLY A 213 -7.07 20.92 19.59
N PHE A 214 -6.10 20.07 19.29
CA PHE A 214 -4.93 19.88 20.16
C PHE A 214 -3.81 20.86 19.82
N THR A 215 -3.11 21.41 20.80
CA THR A 215 -1.97 22.30 20.51
C THR A 215 -0.78 21.57 19.87
N LYS A 216 -0.58 20.31 20.26
CA LYS A 216 0.47 19.40 19.78
C LYS A 216 0.06 17.94 20.03
N VAL A 217 0.84 16.99 19.50
CA VAL A 217 0.67 15.56 19.81
C VAL A 217 0.70 15.35 21.34
N PRO A 218 -0.27 14.63 21.92
CA PRO A 218 -0.29 14.32 23.35
C PRO A 218 0.95 13.53 23.82
N PRO A 219 1.19 13.49 25.15
CA PRO A 219 2.22 12.63 25.72
C PRO A 219 2.07 11.18 25.26
N LYS A 220 3.18 10.58 24.84
CA LYS A 220 3.19 9.22 24.31
C LYS A 220 3.34 8.19 25.43
N CYS A 221 2.49 7.17 25.39
CA CYS A 221 2.69 5.92 26.13
C CYS A 221 3.82 5.10 25.48
N LEU A 222 4.42 4.18 26.24
CA LEU A 222 5.43 3.24 25.76
C LEU A 222 4.98 1.81 26.08
N GLU A 223 5.01 0.95 25.07
CA GLU A 223 4.69 -0.48 25.19
C GLU A 223 5.80 -1.35 24.58
N ILE A 224 6.03 -2.53 25.15
CA ILE A 224 7.03 -3.49 24.66
C ILE A 224 6.31 -4.77 24.22
N ILE A 225 6.16 -4.91 22.90
CA ILE A 225 5.43 -6.02 22.30
C ILE A 225 6.40 -7.16 21.99
N LYS A 226 6.28 -8.26 22.75
CA LYS A 226 7.13 -9.44 22.58
C LYS A 226 6.84 -10.14 21.25
N ARG A 227 7.71 -11.08 20.90
CA ARG A 227 7.61 -11.89 19.68
C ARG A 227 6.22 -12.53 19.55
N LYS A 228 5.57 -12.37 18.39
CA LYS A 228 4.22 -12.89 18.09
C LYS A 228 3.11 -12.40 19.01
N GLN A 229 3.39 -11.47 19.92
CA GLN A 229 2.39 -10.89 20.79
C GLN A 229 1.60 -9.83 20.03
N THR A 230 0.31 -9.72 20.38
CA THR A 230 -0.58 -8.62 20.00
C THR A 230 -0.81 -7.75 21.23
N PHE A 231 -0.71 -6.43 21.04
CA PHE A 231 -1.10 -5.41 21.99
C PHE A 231 -2.31 -4.66 21.43
N GLU A 232 -3.28 -4.37 22.28
CA GLU A 232 -4.56 -3.79 21.89
C GLU A 232 -4.85 -2.53 22.67
N VAL A 233 -5.39 -1.52 21.99
CA VAL A 233 -5.96 -0.33 22.61
C VAL A 233 -7.40 -0.19 22.16
N GLN A 234 -8.31 -0.10 23.12
CA GLN A 234 -9.75 -0.01 22.85
C GLN A 234 -10.27 1.38 23.20
N LYS A 235 -11.13 1.91 22.33
CA LYS A 235 -11.84 3.19 22.51
C LYS A 235 -13.30 3.00 22.15
N ILE A 236 -14.20 3.31 23.07
CA ILE A 236 -15.65 3.24 22.85
C ILE A 236 -16.15 4.62 22.47
N CYS A 237 -16.82 4.73 21.34
CA CYS A 237 -17.38 6.00 20.87
C CYS A 237 -18.83 6.12 21.35
N THR A 238 -19.14 7.18 22.07
CA THR A 238 -20.44 7.40 22.71
C THR A 238 -21.32 8.40 21.97
N THR A 239 -20.76 9.16 21.02
CA THR A 239 -21.53 10.10 20.20
C THR A 239 -21.23 9.87 18.72
N GLU A 240 -22.21 10.18 17.87
CA GLU A 240 -21.95 10.40 16.45
C GLU A 240 -20.92 11.53 16.32
N SER A 241 -20.11 11.50 15.26
CA SER A 241 -19.06 12.48 14.94
C SER A 241 -17.81 12.53 15.81
N GLN A 242 -17.59 11.60 16.75
CA GLN A 242 -16.27 11.50 17.38
C GLN A 242 -15.22 11.10 16.34
N ILE A 243 -14.00 11.62 16.51
CA ILE A 243 -12.85 11.28 15.69
C ILE A 243 -11.87 10.51 16.54
N LEU A 244 -11.53 9.30 16.10
CA LEU A 244 -10.41 8.53 16.62
C LEU A 244 -9.13 9.00 15.98
N LEU A 245 -8.20 9.50 16.79
CA LEU A 245 -6.87 9.91 16.38
C LEU A 245 -5.83 8.94 16.91
N TRP A 246 -4.84 8.61 16.07
CA TRP A 246 -3.66 7.86 16.49
C TRP A 246 -2.38 8.54 16.03
N HIS A 247 -1.34 8.35 16.83
CA HIS A 247 0.04 8.67 16.51
C HIS A 247 0.92 7.58 17.11
N PHE A 248 1.84 7.00 16.34
CA PHE A 248 2.82 6.09 16.92
C PHE A 248 4.15 6.05 16.18
N THR A 249 5.18 5.60 16.90
CA THR A 249 6.48 5.20 16.35
C THR A 249 6.85 3.81 16.84
N VAL A 250 7.46 2.98 15.99
CA VAL A 250 7.89 1.63 16.37
C VAL A 250 9.35 1.35 15.97
N SER A 251 10.07 0.58 16.81
CA SER A 251 11.49 0.28 16.60
C SER A 251 11.78 -0.81 15.54
N THR A 252 10.81 -1.65 15.24
CA THR A 252 10.89 -2.79 14.31
C THR A 252 9.60 -2.89 13.50
N ASP A 253 9.50 -3.87 12.61
CA ASP A 253 8.25 -4.14 11.90
C ASP A 253 7.11 -4.42 12.90
N ILE A 254 5.93 -3.87 12.61
CA ILE A 254 4.69 -4.10 13.33
C ILE A 254 3.56 -4.32 12.31
N GLU A 255 2.69 -5.29 12.59
CA GLU A 255 1.38 -5.42 11.95
C GLU A 255 0.42 -4.49 12.70
N PHE A 256 -0.16 -3.50 12.00
CA PHE A 256 -1.12 -2.56 12.56
C PHE A 256 -2.45 -2.64 11.81
N MET A 257 -3.56 -2.73 12.55
CA MET A 257 -4.93 -2.66 12.02
C MET A 257 -5.89 -2.03 13.03
N ILE A 258 -7.04 -1.56 12.55
CA ILE A 258 -8.12 -1.07 13.41
C ILE A 258 -9.42 -1.78 13.01
N ILE A 259 -10.09 -2.35 14.01
CA ILE A 259 -11.39 -3.00 13.87
C ILE A 259 -12.43 -2.16 14.63
N ALA A 260 -13.58 -1.93 14.02
CA ALA A 260 -14.76 -1.38 14.68
C ALA A 260 -15.76 -2.51 14.92
N THR A 261 -16.17 -2.69 16.17
CA THR A 261 -17.21 -3.64 16.58
C THR A 261 -18.45 -2.87 17.01
N ASN A 262 -19.60 -3.19 16.44
CA ASN A 262 -20.87 -2.56 16.84
C ASN A 262 -21.51 -3.28 18.05
N GLU A 263 -22.67 -2.80 18.51
CA GLU A 263 -23.41 -3.41 19.64
C GLU A 263 -23.91 -4.84 19.38
N MET A 264 -23.96 -5.26 18.12
CA MET A 264 -24.36 -6.62 17.72
C MET A 264 -23.15 -7.56 17.55
N ASP A 265 -21.98 -7.16 18.03
CA ASP A 265 -20.69 -7.87 17.86
C ASP A 265 -20.28 -8.10 16.40
N ASP A 266 -20.82 -7.31 15.46
CA ASP A 266 -20.38 -7.33 14.06
C ASP A 266 -19.09 -6.53 13.91
N GLU A 267 -18.06 -7.16 13.35
CA GLU A 267 -16.71 -6.62 13.22
C GLU A 267 -16.44 -6.11 11.81
N GLN A 268 -16.07 -4.84 11.71
CA GLN A 268 -15.67 -4.21 10.47
C GLN A 268 -14.20 -3.75 10.54
N ILE A 269 -13.39 -4.13 9.55
CA ILE A 269 -12.06 -3.56 9.37
C ILE A 269 -12.21 -2.11 8.90
N VAL A 270 -11.75 -1.14 9.71
CA VAL A 270 -11.80 0.30 9.41
C VAL A 270 -10.42 0.88 9.10
N TRP A 271 -9.36 0.16 9.49
CA TRP A 271 -8.01 0.38 8.98
C TRP A 271 -7.37 -0.98 8.71
N PRO A 272 -6.91 -1.25 7.47
CA PRO A 272 -6.44 -2.57 7.10
C PRO A 272 -5.15 -2.95 7.82
N LYS A 273 -4.92 -4.26 7.88
CA LYS A 273 -3.68 -4.86 8.36
C LYS A 273 -2.53 -4.49 7.44
N ILE A 274 -1.70 -3.57 7.90
CA ILE A 274 -0.47 -3.15 7.23
C ILE A 274 0.74 -3.52 8.08
N THR A 275 1.79 -4.05 7.43
CA THR A 275 3.07 -4.30 8.09
C THR A 275 4.02 -3.16 7.78
N LEU A 276 4.43 -2.42 8.80
CA LEU A 276 5.28 -1.25 8.64
C LEU A 276 6.32 -1.11 9.75
N LYS A 277 7.29 -0.24 9.50
CA LYS A 277 8.24 0.28 10.48
C LYS A 277 8.26 1.80 10.37
N SER A 278 8.34 2.51 11.49
CA SER A 278 8.49 3.96 11.48
C SER A 278 9.92 4.35 11.12
N LEU A 279 10.14 4.81 9.88
CA LEU A 279 11.46 5.09 9.29
C LEU A 279 11.96 6.52 9.54
N GLY A 280 11.65 7.08 10.71
CA GLY A 280 12.06 8.44 11.12
C GLY A 280 10.90 9.42 11.26
N THR A 281 9.77 9.16 10.59
CA THR A 281 8.49 9.85 10.80
C THR A 281 7.52 8.97 11.58
N PRO A 282 6.66 9.56 12.44
CA PRO A 282 5.59 8.83 13.11
C PRO A 282 4.48 8.48 12.13
N GLU A 283 3.80 7.37 12.40
CA GLU A 283 2.54 7.03 11.74
C GLU A 283 1.40 7.76 12.44
N GLN A 284 0.51 8.38 11.67
CA GLN A 284 -0.65 9.10 12.18
C GLN A 284 -1.86 8.89 11.29
N GLY A 285 -3.04 9.06 11.86
CA GLY A 285 -4.27 9.14 11.09
C GLY A 285 -5.47 9.44 11.96
N SER A 286 -6.61 9.56 11.30
CA SER A 286 -7.89 9.89 11.89
C SER A 286 -9.00 9.09 11.22
N ILE A 287 -9.96 8.59 12.00
CA ILE A 287 -11.18 7.96 11.49
C ILE A 287 -12.39 8.62 12.15
N SER A 288 -13.39 8.96 11.35
CA SER A 288 -14.70 9.35 11.86
C SER A 288 -15.43 8.14 12.42
N CYS A 289 -15.79 8.22 13.69
CA CYS A 289 -16.38 7.12 14.43
C CYS A 289 -17.89 7.05 14.26
N LYS A 290 -18.42 5.83 14.21
CA LYS A 290 -19.84 5.53 14.36
C LYS A 290 -20.18 5.51 15.86
N CYS A 291 -21.37 5.99 16.20
CA CYS A 291 -21.86 5.96 17.58
C CYS A 291 -21.98 4.52 18.08
N ASN A 292 -21.74 4.33 19.38
CA ASN A 292 -21.76 3.07 20.11
C ASN A 292 -20.90 1.95 19.50
N CYS A 293 -19.91 2.30 18.67
CA CYS A 293 -18.93 1.35 18.16
C CYS A 293 -17.67 1.35 19.04
N LYS A 294 -17.17 0.15 19.30
CA LYS A 294 -15.88 -0.09 19.96
C LYS A 294 -14.79 -0.19 18.89
N TYR A 295 -13.83 0.71 18.93
CA TYR A 295 -12.67 0.70 18.04
C TYR A 295 -11.48 0.06 18.75
N THR A 296 -10.97 -1.04 18.19
CA THR A 296 -9.82 -1.80 18.68
C THR A 296 -8.65 -1.60 17.75
N LEU A 297 -7.62 -0.90 18.22
CA LEU A 297 -6.35 -0.74 17.52
C LEU A 297 -5.43 -1.89 17.90
N LEU A 298 -5.04 -2.70 16.92
CA LEU A 298 -4.25 -3.92 17.11
C LEU A 298 -2.83 -3.70 16.60
N PHE A 299 -1.84 -3.94 17.48
CA PHE A 299 -0.42 -3.88 17.18
C PHE A 299 0.20 -5.25 17.43
N LYS A 300 0.61 -5.95 16.38
CA LYS A 300 1.20 -7.29 16.50
C LYS A 300 2.64 -7.29 16.02
N ASN A 301 3.53 -7.89 16.80
CA ASN A 301 4.92 -8.08 16.39
C ASN A 301 5.03 -9.34 15.50
N PRO A 302 5.21 -9.21 14.18
CA PRO A 302 5.22 -10.35 13.27
C PRO A 302 6.53 -11.14 13.33
N THR A 303 7.55 -10.58 13.98
CA THR A 303 8.93 -11.08 13.95
C THR A 303 9.03 -12.53 14.42
N ARG A 304 9.85 -13.33 13.73
CA ARG A 304 10.18 -14.71 14.13
C ARG A 304 11.41 -14.77 15.05
N PHE A 305 12.19 -13.71 15.09
CA PHE A 305 13.33 -13.50 15.98
C PHE A 305 12.89 -13.02 17.37
N LEU A 306 13.78 -13.12 18.37
CA LEU A 306 13.52 -12.73 19.76
C LEU A 306 13.56 -11.20 19.99
N THR A 307 13.41 -10.40 18.93
CA THR A 307 13.48 -8.94 19.01
C THR A 307 12.11 -8.37 19.38
N PRO A 308 11.96 -7.73 20.56
CA PRO A 308 10.72 -7.06 20.93
C PRO A 308 10.55 -5.76 20.14
N ALA A 309 9.30 -5.39 19.86
CA ALA A 309 8.96 -4.11 19.26
C ALA A 309 8.70 -3.09 20.37
N ARG A 310 9.37 -1.94 20.32
CA ARG A 310 9.14 -0.81 21.24
C ARG A 310 8.18 0.15 20.56
N LEU A 311 6.93 0.17 21.00
CA LEU A 311 5.87 1.03 20.47
C LEU A 311 5.74 2.26 21.36
N LYS A 312 5.88 3.46 20.80
CA LYS A 312 5.47 4.71 21.47
C LYS A 312 4.23 5.23 20.78
N TYR A 313 3.15 5.50 21.51
CA TYR A 313 1.87 5.85 20.90
C TYR A 313 1.08 6.91 21.69
N ALA A 314 0.20 7.62 21.01
CA ALA A 314 -0.86 8.46 21.58
C ALA A 314 -2.15 8.16 20.80
N ILE A 315 -3.24 7.83 21.50
CA ILE A 315 -4.53 7.47 20.91
C ILE A 315 -5.64 8.19 21.68
N GLU A 316 -6.36 9.07 21.00
CA GLU A 316 -7.40 9.89 21.60
C GLU A 316 -8.71 9.83 20.82
N LEU A 317 -9.82 10.03 21.54
CA LEU A 317 -11.10 10.35 20.96
C LEU A 317 -11.35 11.84 21.16
N CYS A 318 -11.79 12.53 20.11
CA CYS A 318 -12.14 13.93 20.20
C CYS A 318 -13.47 14.20 19.48
N SER A 319 -14.23 15.16 19.98
CA SER A 319 -15.54 15.52 19.41
C SER A 319 -15.49 16.82 18.59
N ASN A 320 -14.33 17.47 18.51
CA ASN A 320 -14.18 18.79 17.90
C ASN A 320 -13.60 18.68 16.49
N VAL A 321 -14.43 18.96 15.49
CA VAL A 321 -13.94 19.46 14.19
C VAL A 321 -13.97 20.98 14.30
N ILE A 322 -12.80 21.60 14.47
CA ILE A 322 -12.71 23.06 14.31
C ILE A 322 -12.71 23.29 12.79
N ILE A 323 -13.81 23.82 12.25
CA ILE A 323 -13.97 24.17 10.82
C ILE A 323 -13.03 25.32 10.48
#